data_AF-S8FH18-F1
#
_entry.id   AF-S8FH18-F1
#
_cell.length_a   1.000
_cell.length_b   1.000
_cell.length_c   1.000
_cell.angle_alpha   90.00
_cell.angle_beta   90.00
_cell.angle_gamma   90.00
#
_symmetry.space_group_name_H-M   'P 1'
#
loop_
_entity.id
_entity.type
_entity.pdbx_description
1 polymer ?
#
loop_
_entity_poly.entity_id
_entity_poly.type
_entity_poly.pdbx_seq_one_letter_code
_entity_poly.pdbx_strand_id
1 'polypeptide(L)' 'MRLVMKTVGRPLSSFKSTKEMVTAIRDAIIGHKLAFLAGLIHRDLSDGNVMIHDGDLFSGFLLDLDYA' A
#
# COMPACT_ATOMS: atom_id res chain seq x y z
N MET A 1 12.41 2.90 14.21
CA MET A 1 13.37 2.51 13.17
C MET A 1 12.68 2.79 11.84
N ARG A 2 13.28 3.56 10.92
CA ARG A 2 12.73 3.72 9.57
C ARG A 2 13.48 2.77 8.65
N LEU A 3 12.85 1.68 8.22
CA LEU A 3 13.36 0.85 7.14
C LEU A 3 13.20 1.65 5.84
N VAL A 4 14.31 2.16 5.30
CA VAL A 4 14.32 2.77 3.97
C VAL A 4 14.40 1.63 2.96
N MET A 5 13.25 1.08 2.58
CA MET A 5 13.17 0.23 1.39
C MET A 5 13.25 1.11 0.14
N LYS A 6 13.95 0.61 -0.89
CA LYS A 6 13.97 1.22 -2.23
C LYS A 6 12.51 1.46 -2.65
N THR A 7 12.12 2.69 -2.93
CA THR A 7 10.72 3.04 -3.19
C THR A 7 10.22 2.29 -4.42
N VAL A 8 9.36 1.28 -4.25
CA VAL A 8 8.81 0.48 -5.36
C VAL A 8 7.41 0.99 -5.74
N GLY A 9 7.26 2.30 -5.94
CA GLY A 9 5.96 2.88 -6.29
C GLY A 9 5.92 4.39 -6.16
N ARG A 10 4.77 4.96 -6.50
CA ARG A 10 4.48 6.39 -6.39
C ARG A 10 3.31 6.64 -5.42
N PRO A 11 3.24 7.81 -4.78
CA PRO A 11 2.16 8.13 -3.83
C PRO A 11 0.78 7.96 -4.47
N LEU A 12 -0.23 7.55 -3.69
CA LEU A 12 -1.61 7.46 -4.16
C LEU A 12 -2.08 8.78 -4.79
N SER A 13 -1.65 9.92 -4.26
CA SER A 13 -1.96 11.26 -4.75
C SER A 13 -1.51 11.53 -6.20
N SER A 14 -0.62 10.72 -6.76
CA SER A 14 -0.13 10.87 -8.13
C SER A 14 -0.96 10.09 -9.18
N PHE A 15 -2.15 9.62 -8.81
CA PHE A 15 -2.99 8.78 -9.68
C PHE A 15 -3.31 9.44 -11.03
N LYS A 16 -3.36 8.64 -12.10
CA LYS A 16 -3.68 9.09 -13.47
C LYS A 16 -5.16 8.96 -13.80
N SER A 17 -5.88 8.14 -13.04
CA SER A 17 -7.34 7.97 -13.18
C SER A 17 -7.98 7.53 -11.87
N THR A 18 -9.26 7.82 -11.70
CA THR A 18 -10.04 7.32 -10.56
C THR A 18 -10.04 5.78 -10.50
N LYS A 19 -10.01 5.11 -11.66
CA LYS A 19 -9.89 3.64 -11.74
C LYS A 19 -8.59 3.16 -11.10
N GLU A 20 -7.47 3.80 -11.44
CA GLU A 20 -6.16 3.48 -10.86
C GLU A 20 -6.16 3.69 -9.34
N MET A 21 -6.69 4.83 -8.87
CA MET A 21 -6.80 5.15 -7.45
C MET A 21 -7.61 4.08 -6.69
N VAL A 22 -8.80 3.73 -7.18
CA VAL A 22 -9.67 2.73 -6.53
C VAL A 22 -9.04 1.33 -6.57
N THR A 23 -8.32 0.99 -7.64
CA THR A 23 -7.61 -0.29 -7.76
C THR A 23 -6.47 -0.38 -6.75
N ALA A 24 -5.67 0.68 -6.60
CA ALA A 24 -4.60 0.74 -5.63
C ALA A 24 -5.10 0.64 -4.18
N ILE A 25 -6.21 1.31 -3.85
CA ILE A 25 -6.86 1.21 -2.53
C ILE A 25 -7.35 -0.22 -2.27
N ARG A 26 -8.02 -0.85 -3.25
CA ARG A 26 -8.47 -2.25 -3.13
C ARG A 26 -7.30 -3.19 -2.82
N ASP A 27 -6.21 -3.06 -3.56
CA ASP A 27 -5.05 -3.94 -3.42
C ASP A 27 -4.34 -3.71 -2.07
N ALA A 28 -4.26 -2.46 -1.60
CA ALA A 28 -3.77 -2.13 -0.28
C ALA A 28 -4.62 -2.76 0.85
N ILE A 29 -5.96 -2.76 0.72
CA ILE A 29 -6.87 -3.43 1.67
C ILE A 29 -6.68 -4.95 1.65
N ILE A 30 -6.49 -5.55 0.48
CA ILE A 30 -6.20 -6.99 0.36
C ILE A 30 -4.87 -7.32 1.05
N GLY A 31 -3.82 -6.55 0.77
CA GLY A 31 -2.51 -6.69 1.42
C GLY A 31 -2.60 -6.54 2.94
N HIS A 32 -3.38 -5.57 3.42
CA HIS A 32 -3.67 -5.39 4.84
C HIS A 32 -4.33 -6.62 5.47
N LYS A 33 -5.37 -7.17 4.82
CA LYS A 33 -6.05 -8.38 5.30
C LYS A 33 -5.11 -9.57 5.36
N LEU A 34 -4.22 -9.73 4.38
CA LEU A 34 -3.21 -10.80 4.38
C LEU A 34 -2.21 -10.62 5.53
N ALA A 35 -1.73 -9.41 5.77
CA ALA A 35 -0.86 -9.10 6.91
C ALA A 35 -1.55 -9.40 8.25
N PHE A 36 -2.81 -9.01 8.40
CA PHE A 36 -3.62 -9.31 9.59
C PHE A 36 -3.74 -10.82 9.83
N LEU A 37 -4.04 -11.60 8.80
CA LEU A 37 -4.11 -13.06 8.89
C LEU A 37 -2.76 -13.71 9.22
N ALA A 38 -1.66 -13.06 8.88
CA ALA A 38 -0.30 -13.45 9.26
C ALA A 38 0.12 -13.01 10.68
N GLY A 39 -0.78 -12.35 11.43
CA GLY A 39 -0.52 -11.87 12.79
C GLY A 39 0.14 -10.48 12.87
N LEU A 40 0.22 -9.75 11.75
CA LEU A 40 0.75 -8.38 11.70
C LEU A 40 -0.41 -7.38 11.70
N ILE A 41 -0.44 -6.47 12.68
CA ILE A 41 -1.44 -5.40 12.75
C ILE A 41 -0.83 -4.11 12.20
N HIS A 42 -1.31 -3.66 11.04
CA HIS A 42 -0.98 -2.34 10.53
C HIS A 42 -1.92 -1.30 11.12
N ARG A 43 -1.43 -0.45 12.03
CA ARG A 43 -2.29 0.49 12.79
C ARG A 43 -2.62 1.78 12.06
N ASP A 44 -1.98 2.07 10.94
CA ASP A 44 -2.17 3.32 10.21
C ASP A 44 -2.60 3.10 8.75
N LEU A 45 -3.91 3.09 8.53
CA LEU A 45 -4.50 2.99 7.19
C LEU A 45 -4.87 4.39 6.68
N SER A 46 -3.85 5.20 6.40
CA SER A 46 -3.97 6.54 5.82
C SER A 46 -3.56 6.55 4.33
N ASP A 47 -3.98 7.58 3.61
CA ASP A 47 -3.64 7.80 2.19
C ASP A 47 -2.14 8.00 1.97
N GLY A 48 -1.43 8.52 2.97
CA GLY A 48 0.03 8.65 2.97
C GLY A 48 0.79 7.32 2.96
N ASN A 49 0.13 6.22 3.34
CA ASN A 49 0.74 4.89 3.39
C ASN A 49 0.33 4.00 2.20
N VAL A 50 -0.57 4.45 1.34
CA VAL A 50 -0.94 3.72 0.12
C VAL A 50 -0.07 4.17 -1.05
N MET A 51 0.59 3.20 -1.67
CA MET A 51 1.43 3.43 -2.86
C MET A 51 0.81 2.76 -4.07
N ILE A 52 0.95 3.41 -5.23
CA ILE A 52 0.64 2.85 -6.54
C ILE A 52 1.89 2.14 -7.07
N HIS A 53 1.71 0.90 -7.49
CA HIS A 53 2.72 0.14 -8.20
C HIS A 53 2.40 0.15 -9.70
N ASP A 54 3.34 0.58 -10.53
CA ASP A 54 3.17 0.65 -11.99
C ASP A 54 3.48 -0.70 -12.70
N GLY A 55 3.61 -1.80 -11.94
CA GLY A 55 3.81 -3.14 -12.49
C GLY A 55 2.50 -3.93 -12.66
N ASP A 56 2.58 -5.05 -13.36
CA ASP A 56 1.39 -5.79 -13.83
C ASP A 56 0.73 -6.71 -12.79
N LEU A 57 1.39 -6.96 -11.65
CA LEU A 57 0.96 -7.95 -10.65
C LEU A 57 0.01 -7.40 -9.57
N PHE A 58 0.18 -6.16 -9.17
CA PHE A 58 -0.66 -5.45 -8.18
C PHE A 58 -0.57 -3.96 -8.46
N SER A 59 -1.66 -3.22 -8.29
CA SER A 59 -1.69 -1.77 -8.56
C SER A 59 -1.48 -0.94 -7.31
N GLY A 60 -1.54 -1.52 -6.11
CA GLY A 60 -1.21 -0.80 -4.89
C GLY A 60 -0.81 -1.68 -3.71
N PHE A 61 -0.13 -1.07 -2.75
CA PHE A 61 0.38 -1.72 -1.54
C PHE A 61 0.53 -0.71 -0.40
N LEU A 62 0.64 -1.21 0.84
CA LEU A 62 0.87 -0.40 2.04
C LEU A 62 2.38 -0.26 2.34
N LEU A 63 2.80 0.95 2.70
CA LEU A 63 4.10 1.24 3.30
C LEU A 63 4.05 1.04 4.82
N ASP A 64 5.22 0.73 5.40
CA ASP A 64 5.48 0.72 6.84
C ASP A 64 4.67 -0.33 7.65
N LEU A 65 4.96 -1.60 7.37
CA LEU A 65 4.46 -2.74 8.15
C LEU A 65 5.06 -2.82 9.58
N ASP A 66 5.93 -1.88 9.98
CA ASP A 66 6.74 -1.97 11.19
C ASP A 66 6.03 -1.45 12.46
N TYR A 67 4.82 -0.90 12.36
CA TYR A 67 4.01 -0.47 13.52
C TYR A 67 3.21 -1.61 14.18
N ALA A 68 3.78 -2.83 14.18
CA ALA A 68 3.29 -3.97 14.96
C ALA A 68 3.59 -3.80 16.45
#